data_AF-C2FYN0-F1
#
_entry.id   AF-C2FYN0-F1
#
_cell.length_a   1.000
_cell.length_b   1.000
_cell.length_c   1.000
_cell.angle_alpha   90.00
_cell.angle_beta   90.00
_cell.angle_gamma   90.00
#
_symmetry.space_group_name_H-M   'P 1'
#
loop_
_entity.id
_entity.type
_entity.pdbx_description
1 polymer ?
#
loop_
_entity_poly.entity_id
_entity_poly.type
_entity_poly.pdbx_seq_one_letter_code
_entity_poly.pdbx_strand_id
1 'polypeptide(L)'
;MKSNTILYGLLSLFILVSLSSCRKSYSAGDWDILPEKETPNPIDSGSNAPTKTLKVMSVNMRLSTIPDFATMITYIKEYSPDLLFLRQIDSATTRVEKVNRPQVMADSLGMEVFFKKNFDYQTGGFGNAVLSKFPIKEKVAQILRREDGNTAELRSAVMIRVEVEKDHDVYFAGTELDPSVVNNRNLQVVDLLNMTEKITEPVILVGNFNEQESANGQVLSYLKGSFTFACLGAGCPMNSPKASPTGIYDYITFKGAGGKLALSNYLAFPKSANTFLPMTASFKLKIEQ
;
A
#
# COMPACT_ATOMS: atom_id res chain seq x y z
N MET A 1 -24.22 -60.53 45.96
CA MET A 1 -25.03 -59.96 44.85
C MET A 1 -26.07 -59.04 45.50
N LYS A 2 -26.14 -57.73 45.32
CA LYS A 2 -25.78 -56.85 44.21
C LYS A 2 -25.13 -55.56 44.74
N SER A 3 -24.23 -55.01 43.95
CA SER A 3 -23.41 -53.82 44.20
C SER A 3 -24.21 -52.53 44.03
N ASN A 4 -23.97 -51.57 44.93
CA ASN A 4 -24.29 -50.16 44.76
C ASN A 4 -23.48 -49.59 43.59
N THR A 5 -24.10 -48.79 42.72
CA THR A 5 -23.38 -47.79 41.91
C THR A 5 -24.30 -46.62 41.66
N ILE A 6 -24.02 -45.52 42.35
CA ILE A 6 -24.64 -44.20 42.19
C ILE A 6 -23.97 -43.54 40.98
N LEU A 7 -24.78 -43.21 39.97
CA LEU A 7 -24.32 -42.55 38.75
C LEU A 7 -24.32 -41.03 38.97
N TYR A 8 -23.14 -40.44 39.17
CA TYR A 8 -22.96 -38.99 39.12
C TYR A 8 -22.90 -38.53 37.65
N GLY A 9 -23.94 -37.83 37.20
CA GLY A 9 -23.93 -37.14 35.91
C GLY A 9 -23.10 -35.87 36.01
N LEU A 10 -21.88 -35.90 35.46
CA LEU A 10 -21.07 -34.71 35.19
C LEU A 10 -21.68 -33.96 34.01
N LEU A 11 -22.42 -32.89 34.30
CA LEU A 11 -22.90 -31.94 33.30
C LEU A 11 -21.74 -30.98 32.97
N SER A 12 -20.93 -31.33 31.98
CA SER A 12 -19.87 -30.46 31.46
C SER A 12 -20.49 -29.28 30.72
N LEU A 13 -20.63 -28.15 31.41
CA LEU A 13 -21.03 -26.88 30.80
C LEU A 13 -19.87 -26.37 29.93
N PHE A 14 -19.85 -26.74 28.65
CA PHE A 14 -19.00 -26.10 27.66
C PHE A 14 -19.50 -24.67 27.45
N ILE A 15 -18.94 -23.73 28.21
CA ILE A 15 -19.05 -22.31 27.90
C ILE A 15 -18.20 -22.09 26.65
N LEU A 16 -18.84 -22.16 25.48
CA LEU A 16 -18.31 -21.58 24.25
C LEU A 16 -18.24 -20.07 24.48
N VAL A 17 -17.09 -19.59 24.97
CA VAL A 17 -16.74 -18.18 24.86
C VAL A 17 -16.47 -17.94 23.39
N SER A 18 -17.52 -17.62 22.63
CA SER A 18 -17.37 -16.97 21.35
C SER A 18 -16.73 -15.62 21.63
N LEU A 19 -15.40 -15.54 21.54
CA LEU A 19 -14.71 -14.29 21.29
C LEU A 19 -15.08 -13.85 19.88
N SER A 20 -16.32 -13.38 19.74
CA SER A 20 -16.74 -12.50 18.67
C SER A 20 -15.95 -11.22 18.89
N SER A 21 -14.71 -11.21 18.41
CA SER A 21 -14.00 -9.97 18.15
C SER A 21 -14.89 -9.18 17.18
N CYS A 22 -15.72 -8.29 17.72
CA CYS A 22 -16.43 -7.28 16.95
C CYS A 22 -15.38 -6.32 16.37
N ARG A 23 -14.61 -6.78 15.39
CA ARG A 23 -13.86 -5.88 14.52
C ARG A 23 -14.89 -5.11 13.70
N LYS A 24 -14.94 -3.80 13.94
CA LYS A 24 -15.82 -2.88 13.21
C LYS A 24 -15.49 -2.97 11.73
N SER A 25 -16.42 -3.47 10.92
CA SER A 25 -16.36 -3.30 9.47
C SER A 25 -16.28 -1.80 9.16
N TYR A 26 -15.32 -1.39 8.34
CA TYR A 26 -15.20 0.01 7.93
C TYR A 26 -16.43 0.41 7.10
N SER A 27 -17.32 1.21 7.68
CA SER A 27 -18.51 1.74 6.99
C SER A 27 -18.27 3.19 6.62
N ALA A 28 -18.60 3.55 5.37
CA ALA A 28 -18.67 4.95 4.97
C ALA A 28 -19.82 5.64 5.72
N GLY A 29 -19.60 6.85 6.23
CA GLY A 29 -20.66 7.67 6.83
C GLY A 29 -20.67 7.79 8.36
N ASP A 30 -19.79 7.08 9.08
CA ASP A 30 -19.58 7.28 10.52
C ASP A 30 -18.15 7.79 10.76
N TRP A 31 -17.95 9.07 10.46
CA TRP A 31 -16.64 9.73 10.38
C TRP A 31 -15.99 10.01 11.75
N ASP A 32 -16.76 9.88 12.83
CA ASP A 32 -16.30 10.08 14.20
C ASP A 32 -15.70 8.81 14.81
N ILE A 33 -15.87 7.66 14.14
CA ILE A 33 -15.28 6.39 14.56
C ILE A 33 -14.02 6.12 13.76
N LEU A 34 -12.88 6.55 14.32
CA LEU A 34 -11.57 6.18 13.79
C LEU A 34 -11.25 4.71 14.10
N PRO A 35 -10.48 4.02 13.24
CA PRO A 35 -9.97 2.68 13.54
C PRO A 35 -9.16 2.72 14.85
N GLU A 36 -9.38 1.74 15.72
CA GLU A 36 -8.54 1.58 16.91
C GLU A 36 -7.13 1.16 16.44
N LYS A 37 -6.16 2.05 16.64
CA LYS A 37 -4.76 1.72 16.41
C LYS A 37 -4.32 0.79 17.54
N GLU A 38 -4.00 -0.46 17.21
CA GLU A 38 -3.24 -1.29 18.14
C GLU A 38 -1.97 -0.52 18.50
N THR A 39 -1.85 -0.09 19.76
CA THR A 39 -0.65 0.56 20.25
C THR A 39 0.50 -0.42 20.07
N PRO A 40 1.54 -0.09 19.29
CA PRO A 40 2.71 -0.93 19.23
C PRO A 40 3.22 -1.09 20.65
N ASN A 41 3.42 -2.34 21.10
CA ASN A 41 4.24 -2.55 22.28
C ASN A 41 5.56 -1.80 22.06
N PRO A 42 6.08 -1.09 23.08
CA PRO A 42 7.37 -0.42 22.98
C PRO A 42 8.37 -1.37 22.35
N ILE A 43 9.04 -0.89 21.30
CA ILE A 43 10.12 -1.62 20.67
C ILE A 43 11.11 -1.91 21.79
N ASP A 44 11.36 -3.19 22.07
CA ASP A 44 12.57 -3.56 22.78
C ASP A 44 13.74 -3.16 21.86
N SER A 45 14.25 -1.95 22.11
CA SER A 45 15.39 -1.36 21.43
C SER A 45 16.69 -2.15 21.68
N GLY A 46 16.62 -3.25 22.44
CA GLY A 46 17.70 -4.19 22.69
C GLY A 46 17.73 -5.43 21.81
N SER A 47 16.79 -5.67 20.88
CA SER A 47 16.84 -6.91 20.07
C SER A 47 17.92 -6.83 18.97
N ASN A 48 19.05 -7.51 19.16
CA ASN A 48 20.09 -7.77 18.15
C ASN A 48 19.63 -8.73 17.02
N ALA A 49 18.32 -8.86 16.78
CA ALA A 49 17.78 -9.73 15.74
C ALA A 49 18.30 -9.28 14.36
N PRO A 50 18.72 -10.21 13.50
CA PRO A 50 19.18 -9.87 12.16
C PRO A 50 18.04 -9.18 11.40
N THR A 51 18.39 -8.16 10.61
CA THR A 51 17.41 -7.43 9.79
C THR A 51 17.80 -7.42 8.34
N LYS A 52 16.80 -7.45 7.46
CA LYS A 52 16.95 -7.21 6.02
C LYS A 52 16.46 -5.82 5.69
N THR A 53 17.21 -5.11 4.85
CA THR A 53 16.80 -3.78 4.39
C THR A 53 15.91 -3.94 3.17
N LEU A 54 14.76 -3.27 3.18
CA LEU A 54 13.77 -3.27 2.11
C LEU A 54 13.58 -1.85 1.59
N LYS A 55 13.96 -1.60 0.33
CA LYS A 55 13.81 -0.28 -0.32
C LYS A 55 12.52 -0.23 -1.12
N VAL A 56 11.77 0.86 -0.97
CA VAL A 56 10.47 1.05 -1.59
C VAL A 56 10.45 2.36 -2.35
N MET A 57 9.81 2.37 -3.52
CA MET A 57 9.62 3.58 -4.33
C MET A 57 8.18 3.67 -4.87
N SER A 58 7.58 4.85 -4.78
CA SER A 58 6.28 5.20 -5.35
C SER A 58 6.47 6.24 -6.44
N VAL A 59 5.93 5.98 -7.65
CA VAL A 59 6.21 6.77 -8.85
C VAL A 59 4.94 7.06 -9.65
N ASN A 60 4.77 8.32 -10.07
CA ASN A 60 3.81 8.69 -11.10
C ASN A 60 4.41 8.47 -12.50
N MET A 61 3.78 7.58 -13.27
CA MET A 61 4.19 7.19 -14.62
C MET A 61 3.30 7.74 -15.73
N ARG A 62 2.49 8.78 -15.46
CA ARG A 62 1.74 9.51 -16.49
C ARG A 62 2.70 10.30 -17.37
N LEU A 63 3.29 9.60 -18.33
CA LEU A 63 4.30 10.10 -19.26
C LEU A 63 3.80 9.91 -20.67
N SER A 64 3.80 10.98 -21.47
CA SER A 64 3.29 10.92 -22.84
C SER A 64 4.35 10.56 -23.87
N THR A 65 5.64 10.57 -23.51
CA THR A 65 6.75 10.40 -24.46
C THR A 65 7.59 9.16 -24.16
N ILE A 66 8.23 8.60 -25.20
CA ILE A 66 9.18 7.48 -25.08
C ILE A 66 10.47 7.91 -24.34
N PRO A 67 11.09 9.08 -24.65
CA PRO A 67 12.27 9.55 -23.92
C PRO A 67 12.03 9.68 -22.41
N ASP A 68 10.91 10.25 -21.99
CA ASP A 68 10.61 10.41 -20.55
C ASP A 68 10.50 9.05 -19.84
N PHE A 69 9.92 8.05 -20.50
CA PHE A 69 9.83 6.70 -19.96
C PHE A 69 11.21 6.05 -19.80
N ALA A 70 12.08 6.18 -20.80
CA ALA A 70 13.46 5.70 -20.72
C ALA A 70 14.28 6.42 -19.63
N THR A 71 14.08 7.74 -19.48
CA THR A 71 14.67 8.54 -18.41
C THR A 71 14.20 8.04 -17.04
N MET A 72 12.90 7.75 -16.88
CA MET A 72 12.38 7.21 -15.61
C MET A 72 12.93 5.83 -15.28
N ILE A 73 13.13 4.93 -16.26
CA ILE A 73 13.82 3.65 -16.02
C ILE A 73 15.22 3.91 -15.44
N THR A 74 15.98 4.85 -16.02
CA THR A 74 17.33 5.21 -15.53
C THR A 74 17.29 5.73 -14.09
N TYR A 75 16.35 6.62 -13.77
CA TYR A 75 16.19 7.17 -12.43
C TYR A 75 15.77 6.13 -11.40
N ILE A 76 14.88 5.20 -11.77
CA ILE A 76 14.47 4.09 -10.90
C ILE A 76 15.64 3.12 -10.69
N LYS A 77 16.46 2.85 -11.71
CA LYS A 77 17.69 2.04 -11.57
C LYS A 77 18.70 2.66 -10.62
N GLU A 78 18.86 3.98 -10.66
CA GLU A 78 19.74 4.72 -9.75
C GLU A 78 19.30 4.54 -8.29
N TYR A 79 18.00 4.64 -8.01
CA TYR A 79 17.49 4.36 -6.68
C TYR A 79 17.55 2.86 -6.35
N SER A 80 17.35 1.95 -7.31
CA SER A 80 17.30 0.50 -7.14
C SER A 80 16.34 0.06 -6.02
N PRO A 81 15.02 0.31 -6.16
CA PRO A 81 14.04 -0.16 -5.19
C PRO A 81 13.95 -1.68 -5.21
N ASP A 82 13.53 -2.30 -4.11
CA ASP A 82 13.20 -3.73 -4.05
C ASP A 82 11.71 -3.96 -4.30
N LEU A 83 10.89 -2.97 -3.94
CA LEU A 83 9.46 -2.89 -4.22
C LEU A 83 9.13 -1.54 -4.88
N LEU A 84 8.38 -1.58 -5.97
CA LEU A 84 8.14 -0.40 -6.79
C LEU A 84 6.66 -0.30 -7.15
N PHE A 85 6.05 0.83 -6.85
CA PHE A 85 4.70 1.16 -7.28
C PHE A 85 4.74 2.17 -8.43
N LEU A 86 4.00 1.86 -9.48
CA LEU A 86 3.82 2.70 -10.67
C LEU A 86 2.34 3.05 -10.78
N ARG A 87 1.98 4.29 -10.45
CA ARG A 87 0.63 4.79 -10.74
C ARG A 87 0.55 5.38 -12.13
N GLN A 88 -0.64 5.35 -12.71
CA GLN A 88 -0.95 6.00 -13.98
C GLN A 88 -0.02 5.58 -15.13
N ILE A 89 0.21 4.27 -15.28
CA ILE A 89 1.05 3.71 -16.34
C ILE A 89 0.21 3.13 -17.47
N ASP A 90 0.62 3.38 -18.71
CA ASP A 90 0.06 2.81 -19.93
C ASP A 90 0.50 1.37 -20.17
N SER A 91 -0.43 0.50 -20.54
CA SER A 91 -0.15 -0.82 -21.09
C SER A 91 -0.79 -0.94 -22.47
N ALA A 92 0.04 -1.03 -23.51
CA ALA A 92 -0.38 -1.26 -24.89
C ALA A 92 -1.37 -0.23 -25.50
N THR A 93 -1.33 1.01 -25.03
CA THR A 93 -2.14 2.12 -25.55
C THR A 93 -1.50 2.68 -26.83
N THR A 94 -2.27 3.34 -27.71
CA THR A 94 -1.70 3.87 -28.96
C THR A 94 -0.76 5.05 -28.73
N ARG A 95 -0.96 5.84 -27.66
CA ARG A 95 -0.05 6.94 -27.29
C ARG A 95 1.34 6.46 -26.85
N VAL A 96 1.50 5.18 -26.55
CA VAL A 96 2.79 4.56 -26.21
C VAL A 96 3.21 3.50 -27.23
N GLU A 97 2.77 3.64 -28.48
CA GLU A 97 3.12 2.73 -29.58
C GLU A 97 2.79 1.26 -29.29
N LYS A 98 1.71 1.03 -28.53
CA LYS A 98 1.27 -0.30 -28.09
C LYS A 98 2.30 -1.05 -27.23
N VAL A 99 3.26 -0.34 -26.64
CA VAL A 99 4.22 -0.91 -25.70
C VAL A 99 3.55 -1.23 -24.35
N ASN A 100 3.77 -2.44 -23.84
CA ASN A 100 3.39 -2.81 -22.47
C ASN A 100 4.41 -2.25 -21.48
N ARG A 101 4.30 -0.95 -21.12
CA ARG A 101 5.29 -0.28 -20.27
C ARG A 101 5.48 -0.90 -18.88
N PRO A 102 4.45 -1.43 -18.19
CA PRO A 102 4.66 -2.19 -16.95
C PRO A 102 5.63 -3.36 -17.13
N GLN A 103 5.47 -4.14 -18.20
CA GLN A 103 6.36 -5.27 -18.48
C GLN A 103 7.77 -4.80 -18.87
N VAL A 104 7.89 -3.80 -19.74
CA VAL A 104 9.20 -3.24 -20.11
C VAL A 104 9.95 -2.68 -18.90
N MET A 105 9.25 -2.04 -17.96
CA MET A 105 9.84 -1.59 -16.70
C MET A 105 10.34 -2.79 -15.88
N ALA A 106 9.52 -3.83 -15.74
CA ALA A 106 9.84 -5.04 -15.00
C ALA A 106 11.10 -5.73 -15.56
N ASP A 107 11.12 -5.96 -16.87
CA ASP A 107 12.24 -6.57 -17.58
C ASP A 107 13.52 -5.73 -17.43
N SER A 108 13.39 -4.40 -17.53
CA SER A 108 14.51 -3.47 -17.39
C SER A 108 15.13 -3.48 -15.99
N LEU A 109 14.35 -3.79 -14.95
CA LEU A 109 14.75 -3.78 -13.55
C LEU A 109 15.05 -5.19 -13.00
N GLY A 110 14.77 -6.24 -13.76
CA GLY A 110 14.85 -7.62 -13.29
C GLY A 110 13.84 -7.91 -12.18
N MET A 111 12.61 -7.43 -12.35
CA MET A 111 11.53 -7.55 -11.36
C MET A 111 10.35 -8.35 -11.92
N GLU A 112 9.60 -9.00 -11.03
CA GLU A 112 8.25 -9.45 -11.35
C GLU A 112 7.27 -8.27 -11.30
N VAL A 113 6.21 -8.32 -12.11
CA VAL A 113 5.19 -7.27 -12.18
C VAL A 113 3.77 -7.82 -12.02
N PHE A 114 2.94 -7.05 -11.34
CA PHE A 114 1.50 -7.20 -11.34
C PHE A 114 0.83 -5.87 -11.70
N PHE A 115 0.11 -5.85 -12.82
CA PHE A 115 -0.60 -4.68 -13.32
C PHE A 115 -2.11 -4.86 -13.21
N LYS A 116 -2.79 -3.84 -12.71
CA LYS A 116 -4.24 -3.69 -12.78
C LYS A 116 -4.58 -2.49 -13.64
N LYS A 117 -5.31 -2.77 -14.71
CA LYS A 117 -5.98 -1.75 -15.52
C LYS A 117 -7.10 -1.11 -14.69
N ASN A 118 -7.12 0.22 -14.63
CA ASN A 118 -8.22 0.97 -14.05
C ASN A 118 -9.40 1.02 -15.02
N PHE A 119 -9.10 1.30 -16.30
CA PHE A 119 -10.07 1.36 -17.40
C PHE A 119 -9.37 1.11 -18.75
N ASP A 120 -10.16 0.73 -19.75
CA ASP A 120 -9.72 0.65 -21.14
C ASP A 120 -9.39 2.04 -21.69
N TYR A 121 -8.20 2.18 -22.26
CA TYR A 121 -7.74 3.43 -22.84
C TYR A 121 -7.09 3.17 -24.19
N GLN A 122 -7.68 3.72 -25.25
CA GLN A 122 -7.27 3.47 -26.64
C GLN A 122 -7.26 1.95 -26.92
N THR A 123 -6.16 1.39 -27.44
CA THR A 123 -6.01 -0.04 -27.73
C THR A 123 -5.58 -0.88 -26.53
N GLY A 124 -5.43 -0.27 -25.35
CA GLY A 124 -4.83 -0.92 -24.19
C GLY A 124 -5.47 -0.50 -22.87
N GLY A 125 -4.66 -0.42 -21.83
CA GLY A 125 -5.11 -0.06 -20.48
C GLY A 125 -4.30 1.05 -19.87
N PHE A 126 -4.94 1.81 -18.99
CA PHE A 126 -4.28 2.75 -18.10
C PHE A 126 -4.58 2.37 -16.67
N GLY A 127 -3.55 2.32 -15.82
CA GLY A 127 -3.77 1.91 -14.44
C GLY A 127 -2.52 1.88 -13.59
N ASN A 128 -2.48 0.92 -12.67
CA ASN A 128 -1.53 0.85 -11.58
C ASN A 128 -0.76 -0.48 -11.62
N ALA A 129 0.53 -0.47 -11.30
CA ALA A 129 1.34 -1.67 -11.20
C ALA A 129 2.19 -1.69 -9.92
N VAL A 130 2.40 -2.88 -9.37
CA VAL A 130 3.40 -3.15 -8.33
C VAL A 130 4.43 -4.13 -8.88
N LEU A 131 5.69 -3.86 -8.57
CA LEU A 131 6.84 -4.64 -9.00
C LEU A 131 7.68 -5.07 -7.80
N SER A 132 8.33 -6.23 -7.91
CA SER A 132 9.13 -6.82 -6.84
C SER A 132 10.38 -7.50 -7.38
N LYS A 133 11.52 -7.34 -6.69
CA LYS A 133 12.71 -8.19 -6.89
C LYS A 133 12.56 -9.58 -6.25
N PHE A 134 11.65 -9.71 -5.28
CA PHE A 134 11.37 -10.96 -4.58
C PHE A 134 10.23 -11.74 -5.25
N PRO A 135 10.18 -13.07 -5.09
CA PRO A 135 9.10 -13.90 -5.63
C PRO A 135 7.72 -13.42 -5.17
N ILE A 136 6.80 -13.21 -6.10
CA ILE A 136 5.41 -12.86 -5.79
C ILE A 136 4.63 -14.14 -5.47
N LYS A 137 4.17 -14.29 -4.23
CA LYS A 137 3.37 -15.44 -3.77
C LYS A 137 1.88 -15.24 -4.00
N GLU A 138 1.43 -13.99 -4.00
CA GLU A 138 0.01 -13.66 -4.14
C GLU A 138 -0.17 -12.31 -4.83
N LYS A 139 -1.27 -12.17 -5.59
CA LYS A 139 -1.64 -10.97 -6.33
C LYS A 139 -3.10 -10.64 -6.03
N VAL A 140 -3.37 -9.46 -5.49
CA VAL A 140 -4.72 -8.98 -5.16
C VAL A 140 -4.91 -7.60 -5.75
N ALA A 141 -6.02 -7.37 -6.44
CA ALA A 141 -6.37 -6.05 -6.94
C ALA A 141 -7.88 -5.85 -6.98
N GLN A 142 -8.31 -4.61 -6.77
CA GLN A 142 -9.72 -4.22 -6.89
C GLN A 142 -9.85 -2.84 -7.54
N ILE A 143 -10.93 -2.64 -8.27
CA ILE A 143 -11.38 -1.30 -8.63
C ILE A 143 -12.00 -0.70 -7.37
N LEU A 144 -11.59 0.51 -7.03
CA LEU A 144 -12.08 1.20 -5.85
C LEU A 144 -13.40 1.89 -6.15
N ARG A 145 -14.27 1.96 -5.15
CA ARG A 145 -15.60 2.54 -5.28
C ARG A 145 -15.53 4.03 -5.63
N ARG A 146 -16.60 4.47 -6.26
CA ARG A 146 -16.96 5.87 -6.49
C ARG A 146 -18.47 5.96 -6.35
N GLU A 147 -18.99 7.16 -6.15
CA GLU A 147 -20.43 7.41 -6.11
C GLU A 147 -21.11 6.94 -7.40
N ASP A 148 -22.33 6.40 -7.26
CA ASP A 148 -23.13 5.98 -8.41
C ASP A 148 -23.46 7.18 -9.31
N GLY A 149 -23.41 6.96 -10.62
CA GLY A 149 -23.63 8.01 -11.63
C GLY A 149 -22.46 9.01 -11.79
N ASN A 150 -21.40 8.90 -10.98
CA ASN A 150 -20.22 9.74 -11.13
C ASN A 150 -19.35 9.31 -12.35
N THR A 151 -18.84 10.28 -13.11
CA THR A 151 -17.99 10.07 -14.30
C THR A 151 -16.49 10.14 -14.02
N ALA A 152 -16.05 10.38 -12.79
CA ALA A 152 -14.64 10.47 -12.40
C ALA A 152 -13.88 9.19 -12.79
N GLU A 153 -12.67 9.30 -13.33
CA GLU A 153 -11.90 8.15 -13.78
C GLU A 153 -11.82 7.04 -12.72
N LEU A 154 -12.00 5.78 -13.15
CA LEU A 154 -11.84 4.65 -12.23
C LEU A 154 -10.42 4.62 -11.63
N ARG A 155 -10.36 4.19 -10.38
CA ARG A 155 -9.12 4.01 -9.61
C ARG A 155 -9.03 2.58 -9.14
N SER A 156 -7.82 2.07 -8.96
CA SER A 156 -7.59 0.71 -8.46
C SER A 156 -6.58 0.70 -7.32
N ALA A 157 -6.69 -0.32 -6.47
CA ALA A 157 -5.62 -0.75 -5.59
C ALA A 157 -5.01 -2.04 -6.15
N VAL A 158 -3.69 -2.13 -6.07
CA VAL A 158 -2.90 -3.32 -6.42
C VAL A 158 -2.07 -3.72 -5.22
N MET A 159 -1.97 -5.01 -4.96
CA MET A 159 -1.20 -5.55 -3.85
C MET A 159 -0.56 -6.88 -4.22
N ILE A 160 0.65 -7.08 -3.75
CA ILE A 160 1.39 -8.34 -3.85
C ILE A 160 1.85 -8.78 -2.47
N ARG A 161 1.79 -10.09 -2.21
CA ARG A 161 2.53 -10.71 -1.11
C ARG A 161 3.86 -11.20 -1.66
N VAL A 162 4.95 -10.80 -1.04
CA VAL A 162 6.31 -11.16 -1.46
C VAL A 162 7.05 -11.85 -0.32
N GLU A 163 7.80 -12.89 -0.64
CA GLU A 163 8.67 -13.58 0.31
C GLU A 163 10.05 -12.90 0.30
N VAL A 164 10.28 -12.01 1.25
CA VAL A 164 11.52 -11.21 1.33
C VAL A 164 12.70 -12.06 1.78
N GLU A 165 12.44 -12.99 2.69
CA GLU A 165 13.29 -14.08 3.14
C GLU A 165 12.38 -15.28 3.41
N LYS A 166 12.93 -16.50 3.48
CA LYS A 166 12.13 -17.70 3.76
C LYS A 166 11.21 -17.48 4.98
N ASP A 167 9.91 -17.72 4.80
CA ASP A 167 8.87 -17.56 5.82
C ASP A 167 8.69 -16.11 6.36
N HIS A 168 9.26 -15.11 5.67
CA HIS A 168 9.17 -13.68 6.02
C HIS A 168 8.51 -12.89 4.90
N ASP A 169 7.18 -12.91 4.92
CA ASP A 169 6.37 -12.23 3.93
C ASP A 169 6.13 -10.75 4.25
N VAL A 170 6.06 -9.94 3.20
CA VAL A 170 5.61 -8.56 3.26
C VAL A 170 4.54 -8.34 2.20
N TYR A 171 3.46 -7.65 2.56
CA TYR A 171 2.50 -7.15 1.60
C TYR A 171 2.90 -5.75 1.13
N PHE A 172 2.95 -5.58 -0.18
CA PHE A 172 3.20 -4.28 -0.81
C PHE A 172 2.00 -3.89 -1.65
N ALA A 173 1.36 -2.79 -1.26
CA ALA A 173 0.16 -2.27 -1.88
C ALA A 173 0.37 -0.85 -2.40
N GLY A 174 -0.28 -0.53 -3.51
CA GLY A 174 -0.19 0.76 -4.16
C GLY A 174 -1.51 1.23 -4.74
N THR A 175 -1.77 2.53 -4.68
CA THR A 175 -2.98 3.14 -5.24
C THR A 175 -2.81 4.61 -5.63
N GLU A 176 -3.79 5.15 -6.34
CA GLU A 176 -4.02 6.58 -6.48
C GLU A 176 -5.50 6.83 -6.25
N LEU A 177 -5.82 7.71 -5.30
CA LEU A 177 -7.20 8.05 -4.99
C LEU A 177 -7.74 9.12 -5.95
N ASP A 178 -9.05 9.32 -5.93
CA ASP A 178 -9.73 10.29 -6.79
C ASP A 178 -9.16 11.72 -6.59
N PRO A 179 -8.63 12.38 -7.63
CA PRO A 179 -8.08 13.73 -7.48
C PRO A 179 -9.14 14.81 -7.32
N SER A 180 -10.39 14.55 -7.70
CA SER A 180 -11.40 15.57 -7.95
C SER A 180 -12.59 15.49 -7.00
N VAL A 181 -12.98 14.29 -6.57
CA VAL A 181 -14.21 14.08 -5.79
C VAL A 181 -13.86 13.55 -4.40
N VAL A 182 -14.09 14.39 -3.38
CA VAL A 182 -13.82 14.08 -1.98
C VAL A 182 -14.56 12.82 -1.53
N ASN A 183 -15.87 12.72 -1.82
CA ASN A 183 -16.67 11.55 -1.44
C ASN A 183 -16.17 10.24 -2.07
N ASN A 184 -15.67 10.29 -3.30
CA ASN A 184 -15.02 9.13 -3.91
C ASN A 184 -13.78 8.74 -3.10
N ARG A 185 -12.88 9.68 -2.77
CA ARG A 185 -11.71 9.36 -1.94
C ARG A 185 -12.08 8.73 -0.60
N ASN A 186 -13.16 9.21 0.01
CA ASN A 186 -13.68 8.70 1.27
C ASN A 186 -14.17 7.24 1.17
N LEU A 187 -14.87 6.89 0.08
CA LEU A 187 -15.23 5.49 -0.21
C LEU A 187 -13.99 4.63 -0.48
N GLN A 188 -13.02 5.20 -1.19
CA GLN A 188 -11.82 4.50 -1.62
C GLN A 188 -10.87 4.20 -0.45
N VAL A 189 -10.71 5.10 0.52
CA VAL A 189 -9.90 4.81 1.71
C VAL A 189 -10.51 3.68 2.53
N VAL A 190 -11.84 3.61 2.63
CA VAL A 190 -12.55 2.49 3.27
C VAL A 190 -12.26 1.17 2.55
N ASP A 191 -12.23 1.17 1.21
CA ASP A 191 -11.88 -0.01 0.42
C ASP A 191 -10.44 -0.49 0.67
N LEU A 192 -9.48 0.44 0.83
CA LEU A 192 -8.09 0.11 1.18
C LEU A 192 -7.97 -0.48 2.58
N LEU A 193 -8.71 0.05 3.55
CA LEU A 193 -8.71 -0.45 4.92
C LEU A 193 -9.30 -1.86 4.98
N ASN A 194 -10.45 -2.09 4.34
CA ASN A 194 -11.06 -3.42 4.22
C ASN A 194 -10.11 -4.43 3.54
N MET A 195 -9.42 -4.01 2.47
CA MET A 195 -8.47 -4.85 1.73
C MET A 195 -7.27 -5.30 2.59
N THR A 196 -6.93 -4.56 3.65
CA THR A 196 -5.77 -4.83 4.50
C THR A 196 -6.11 -5.16 5.95
N GLU A 197 -7.40 -5.31 6.28
CA GLU A 197 -7.88 -5.47 7.65
C GLU A 197 -7.45 -6.81 8.28
N LYS A 198 -7.53 -7.88 7.48
CA LYS A 198 -7.27 -9.25 7.93
C LYS A 198 -5.81 -9.68 7.78
N ILE A 199 -4.96 -8.81 7.25
CA ILE A 199 -3.54 -9.09 7.06
C ILE A 199 -2.82 -8.88 8.38
N THR A 200 -2.12 -9.92 8.83
CA THR A 200 -1.38 -9.91 10.10
C THR A 200 0.12 -9.68 9.92
N GLU A 201 0.61 -9.88 8.70
CA GLU A 201 1.97 -9.67 8.24
C GLU A 201 2.24 -8.17 8.01
N PRO A 202 3.52 -7.75 7.93
CA PRO A 202 3.84 -6.37 7.58
C PRO A 202 3.20 -5.94 6.26
N VAL A 203 2.60 -4.75 6.26
CA VAL A 203 1.99 -4.14 5.07
C VAL A 203 2.66 -2.80 4.81
N ILE A 204 3.08 -2.56 3.58
CA ILE A 204 3.52 -1.25 3.09
C ILE A 204 2.50 -0.79 2.05
N LEU A 205 1.79 0.30 2.34
CA LEU A 205 0.81 0.91 1.46
C LEU A 205 1.33 2.26 0.98
N VAL A 206 1.46 2.42 -0.33
CA VAL A 206 2.01 3.63 -0.95
C VAL A 206 1.05 4.25 -1.96
N GLY A 207 1.27 5.52 -2.27
CA GLY A 207 0.66 6.14 -3.43
C GLY A 207 0.11 7.53 -3.17
N ASN A 208 -0.54 8.07 -4.20
CA ASN A 208 -1.10 9.41 -4.15
C ASN A 208 -2.52 9.40 -3.58
N PHE A 209 -2.66 9.89 -2.36
CA PHE A 209 -3.94 9.96 -1.67
C PHE A 209 -4.76 11.20 -2.02
N ASN A 210 -4.20 12.13 -2.81
CA ASN A 210 -4.85 13.37 -3.26
C ASN A 210 -5.50 14.17 -2.12
N GLU A 211 -4.91 14.09 -0.94
CA GLU A 211 -5.30 14.82 0.25
C GLU A 211 -4.04 15.25 0.99
N GLN A 212 -3.94 16.54 1.29
CA GLN A 212 -2.84 17.10 2.08
C GLN A 212 -3.22 17.12 3.56
N GLU A 213 -2.25 17.02 4.45
CA GLU A 213 -2.51 17.05 5.89
C GLU A 213 -3.20 18.35 6.34
N SER A 214 -2.81 19.49 5.76
CA SER A 214 -3.42 20.79 6.07
C SER A 214 -4.92 20.87 5.77
N ALA A 215 -5.44 19.96 4.93
CA ALA A 215 -6.87 19.87 4.64
C ALA A 215 -7.67 19.19 5.75
N ASN A 216 -7.03 18.54 6.73
CA ASN A 216 -7.67 17.78 7.81
C ASN A 216 -8.77 16.83 7.33
N GLY A 217 -8.55 16.20 6.18
CA GLY A 217 -9.55 15.35 5.55
C GLY A 217 -9.62 13.93 6.12
N GLN A 218 -10.63 13.20 5.66
CA GLN A 218 -10.98 11.89 6.18
C GLN A 218 -10.00 10.80 5.74
N VAL A 219 -9.41 10.93 4.55
CA VAL A 219 -8.49 9.92 4.00
C VAL A 219 -7.29 9.73 4.91
N LEU A 220 -6.58 10.81 5.21
CA LEU A 220 -5.40 10.74 6.05
C LEU A 220 -5.77 10.35 7.49
N SER A 221 -6.90 10.86 8.00
CA SER A 221 -7.40 10.54 9.35
C SER A 221 -7.71 9.04 9.51
N TYR A 222 -8.37 8.43 8.53
CA TYR A 222 -8.70 7.01 8.54
C TYR A 222 -7.43 6.15 8.41
N LEU A 223 -6.52 6.54 7.52
CA LEU A 223 -5.25 5.83 7.39
C LEU A 223 -4.42 5.89 8.68
N LYS A 224 -4.42 6.99 9.44
CA LYS A 224 -3.71 7.09 10.73
C LYS A 224 -4.20 6.08 11.77
N GLY A 225 -5.47 5.68 11.71
CA GLY A 225 -6.05 4.68 12.62
C GLY A 225 -5.50 3.27 12.38
N SER A 226 -5.06 2.94 11.17
CA SER A 226 -4.59 1.59 10.83
C SER A 226 -3.14 1.51 10.37
N PHE A 227 -2.55 2.61 9.92
CA PHE A 227 -1.20 2.68 9.36
C PHE A 227 -0.38 3.77 10.06
N THR A 228 0.92 3.57 10.09
CA THR A 228 1.90 4.61 10.42
C THR A 228 2.36 5.27 9.12
N PHE A 229 2.30 6.60 9.06
CA PHE A 229 2.89 7.36 7.97
C PHE A 229 4.41 7.42 8.14
N ALA A 230 5.16 7.22 7.06
CA ALA A 230 6.61 7.34 7.10
C ALA A 230 7.07 8.76 7.49
N CYS A 231 6.28 9.76 7.12
CA CYS A 231 6.38 11.11 7.65
C CYS A 231 5.03 11.80 7.52
N LEU A 232 4.69 12.60 8.52
CA LEU A 232 3.55 13.49 8.50
C LEU A 232 3.91 14.78 9.28
N GLY A 233 3.40 15.93 8.86
CA GLY A 233 3.66 17.21 9.51
C GLY A 233 4.84 17.99 8.94
N ALA A 234 5.33 18.93 9.77
CA ALA A 234 6.46 19.78 9.45
C ALA A 234 7.74 18.95 9.26
N GLY A 235 8.55 19.32 8.27
CA GLY A 235 9.82 18.65 7.96
C GLY A 235 9.70 17.46 7.00
N CYS A 236 8.49 17.09 6.59
CA CYS A 236 8.31 16.03 5.60
C CYS A 236 8.64 16.51 4.17
N PRO A 237 9.31 15.66 3.37
CA PRO A 237 9.67 16.01 2.00
C PRO A 237 8.43 16.20 1.12
N MET A 238 8.28 17.40 0.56
CA MET A 238 7.27 17.73 -0.44
C MET A 238 7.58 17.09 -1.78
N ASN A 239 6.55 16.73 -2.54
CA ASN A 239 6.70 15.93 -3.76
C ASN A 239 5.95 16.43 -4.98
N SER A 240 5.21 17.53 -4.86
CA SER A 240 4.55 18.15 -6.00
C SER A 240 4.34 19.66 -5.79
N PRO A 241 4.43 20.48 -6.85
CA PRO A 241 5.00 20.13 -8.16
C PRO A 241 6.54 20.00 -8.07
N LYS A 242 7.15 19.12 -8.86
CA LYS A 242 8.59 18.83 -8.90
C LYS A 242 9.46 20.09 -8.96
N ALA A 243 9.09 21.05 -9.81
CA ALA A 243 9.89 22.24 -10.07
C ALA A 243 10.00 23.16 -8.85
N SER A 244 8.96 23.18 -8.01
CA SER A 244 8.92 23.94 -6.75
C SER A 244 7.92 23.25 -5.82
N PRO A 245 8.33 22.21 -5.09
CA PRO A 245 7.40 21.41 -4.30
C PRO A 245 6.77 22.25 -3.19
N THR A 246 5.43 22.23 -3.12
CA THR A 246 4.65 23.00 -2.14
C THR A 246 3.69 22.11 -1.34
N GLY A 247 3.54 20.84 -1.72
CA GLY A 247 2.64 19.91 -1.05
C GLY A 247 3.16 18.48 -1.06
N ILE A 248 2.49 17.67 -0.24
CA ILE A 248 2.67 16.22 -0.14
C ILE A 248 1.36 15.59 -0.57
N TYR A 249 1.43 14.74 -1.59
CA TYR A 249 0.25 14.05 -2.13
C TYR A 249 0.48 12.54 -2.21
N ASP A 250 1.70 12.16 -2.58
CA ASP A 250 2.19 10.78 -2.55
C ASP A 250 2.77 10.47 -1.16
N TYR A 251 2.34 9.37 -0.54
CA TYR A 251 2.71 8.97 0.80
C TYR A 251 3.23 7.52 0.81
N ILE A 252 4.11 7.24 1.76
CA ILE A 252 4.46 5.86 2.14
C ILE A 252 3.93 5.64 3.55
N THR A 253 3.10 4.61 3.71
CA THR A 253 2.51 4.21 4.98
C THR A 253 2.77 2.73 5.23
N PHE A 254 2.77 2.31 6.50
CA PHE A 254 3.07 0.93 6.85
C PHE A 254 2.39 0.45 8.13
N LYS A 255 2.14 -0.86 8.19
CA LYS A 255 1.75 -1.63 9.36
C LYS A 255 2.95 -2.50 9.75
N GLY A 256 3.47 -2.27 10.96
CA GLY A 256 4.69 -2.94 11.45
C GLY A 256 4.54 -4.41 11.85
N ALA A 257 3.30 -4.90 12.02
CA ALA A 257 2.96 -6.26 12.48
C ALA A 257 3.77 -6.71 13.71
N GLY A 258 3.49 -6.11 14.88
CA GLY A 258 4.22 -6.43 16.12
C GLY A 258 5.67 -5.95 16.14
N GLY A 259 6.01 -4.92 15.34
CA GLY A 259 7.35 -4.35 15.29
C GLY A 259 8.35 -5.12 14.40
N LYS A 260 7.85 -6.02 13.54
CA LYS A 260 8.65 -6.74 12.54
C LYS A 260 9.19 -5.82 11.44
N LEU A 261 8.49 -4.74 11.13
CA LEU A 261 8.90 -3.76 10.13
C LEU A 261 9.07 -2.37 10.76
N ALA A 262 10.26 -1.79 10.61
CA ALA A 262 10.60 -0.47 11.11
C ALA A 262 11.10 0.45 9.99
N LEU A 263 10.65 1.71 9.96
CA LEU A 263 11.18 2.71 9.04
C LEU A 263 12.61 3.09 9.45
N SER A 264 13.50 3.20 8.46
CA SER A 264 14.89 3.64 8.67
C SER A 264 15.27 4.89 7.86
N ASN A 265 14.62 5.13 6.73
CA ASN A 265 14.82 6.34 5.94
C ASN A 265 13.56 6.68 5.13
N TYR A 266 13.30 7.96 4.91
CA TYR A 266 12.18 8.44 4.08
C TYR A 266 12.56 9.76 3.39
N LEU A 267 12.51 9.80 2.06
CA LEU A 267 12.94 10.94 1.25
C LEU A 267 12.12 11.05 -0.04
N ALA A 268 12.00 12.27 -0.57
CA ALA A 268 11.64 12.47 -1.97
C ALA A 268 12.88 12.28 -2.84
N PHE A 269 12.80 11.40 -3.85
CA PHE A 269 13.89 11.20 -4.80
C PHE A 269 13.98 12.41 -5.74
N PRO A 270 15.16 13.05 -5.91
CA PRO A 270 15.26 14.38 -6.53
C PRO A 270 15.09 14.40 -8.06
N LYS A 271 14.96 13.23 -8.71
CA LYS A 271 14.91 13.11 -10.17
C LYS A 271 13.58 12.52 -10.62
N SER A 272 12.96 13.16 -11.61
CA SER A 272 11.71 12.69 -12.21
C SER A 272 11.50 13.32 -13.58
N ALA A 273 11.01 12.53 -14.53
CA ALA A 273 10.49 13.02 -15.81
C ALA A 273 9.02 13.49 -15.70
N ASN A 274 8.35 13.22 -14.58
CA ASN A 274 6.99 13.68 -14.31
C ASN A 274 7.00 15.03 -13.54
N THR A 275 5.82 15.57 -13.26
CA THR A 275 5.62 16.73 -12.38
C THR A 275 5.58 16.36 -10.90
N PHE A 276 5.58 15.07 -10.54
CA PHE A 276 5.75 14.59 -9.17
C PHE A 276 7.16 14.03 -8.95
N LEU A 277 7.74 14.30 -7.78
CA LEU A 277 8.93 13.59 -7.31
C LEU A 277 8.53 12.20 -6.78
N PRO A 278 9.27 11.13 -7.09
CA PRO A 278 9.06 9.84 -6.46
C PRO A 278 9.25 9.90 -4.95
N MET A 279 8.42 9.16 -4.22
CA MET A 279 8.63 8.96 -2.78
C MET A 279 9.35 7.67 -2.52
N THR A 280 10.30 7.71 -1.60
CA THR A 280 11.16 6.58 -1.29
C THR A 280 11.26 6.33 0.20
N ALA A 281 11.36 5.06 0.59
CA ALA A 281 11.59 4.66 1.97
C ALA A 281 12.50 3.43 2.04
N SER A 282 13.25 3.34 3.12
CA SER A 282 13.96 2.12 3.50
C SER A 282 13.38 1.61 4.80
N PHE A 283 13.03 0.33 4.84
CA PHE A 283 12.58 -0.36 6.03
C PHE A 283 13.59 -1.40 6.49
N LYS A 284 13.62 -1.66 7.80
CA LYS A 284 14.29 -2.81 8.40
C LYS A 284 13.22 -3.84 8.73
N LEU A 285 13.28 -4.99 8.07
CA LEU A 285 12.47 -6.16 8.38
C LEU A 285 13.26 -7.05 9.32
N LYS A 286 12.72 -7.35 10.51
CA LYS A 286 13.29 -8.34 11.42
C LYS A 286 13.16 -9.72 10.80
N ILE A 287 14.26 -10.46 10.81
CA ILE A 287 14.32 -11.86 10.40
C ILE A 287 14.46 -12.66 11.69
N GLU A 288 13.36 -13.25 12.14
CA GLU A 288 13.34 -14.13 13.31
C GLU A 288 13.89 -15.50 12.87
N GLN A 289 14.77 -16.10 13.69
CA GLN A 289 15.34 -17.43 13.44
C GLN A 289 14.37 -18.53 13.84
#